data_AF-A0A9E0KXC1-F1
#
_entry.id   AF-A0A9E0KXC1-F1
#
_cell.length_a   1.000
_cell.length_b   1.000
_cell.length_c   1.000
_cell.angle_alpha   90.00
_cell.angle_beta   90.00
_cell.angle_gamma   90.00
#
_symmetry.space_group_name_H-M   'P 1'
#
loop_
_entity.id
_entity.type
_entity.pdbx_description
1 polymer ?
#
loop_
_entity_poly.entity_id
_entity_poly.type
_entity_poly.pdbx_seq_one_letter_code
_entity_poly.pdbx_strand_id
1 'polypeptide(L)'
;MSFNQVQAQEIAMSYCEGLPTEQGLASAFVGVCLFLSENPERLSWRGNVPPDLATKDGLEKLAKKYFAGYRRSDFPAQPGTIPDQMVSIVLQVAYGYSTQDSERIKVEHQQSMCAENCVGALLERYLDSVLRQHGWYWCCGEFVKAVDFIKRNANGSWVTLQVKNRDNTENSSSSAIRSGTQIQKWFRSFSKTGKTNWENVPSVMKNIGLSEEGFISFTKLYLDSQRKIVI
;
A
#
# COMPACT_ATOMS: atom_id res chain seq x y z
N MET A 1 -25.72 8.49 -14.09
CA MET A 1 -25.98 9.02 -12.73
C MET A 1 -24.64 9.47 -12.18
N SER A 2 -24.55 10.70 -11.68
CA SER A 2 -23.29 11.30 -11.22
C SER A 2 -22.91 10.83 -9.82
N PHE A 3 -21.62 10.79 -9.52
CA PHE A 3 -21.09 10.55 -8.17
C PHE A 3 -21.75 11.47 -7.14
N ASN A 4 -22.24 10.88 -6.04
CA ASN A 4 -22.88 11.64 -4.95
C ASN A 4 -21.84 11.98 -3.87
N GLN A 5 -21.14 13.11 -4.07
CA GLN A 5 -20.09 13.56 -3.16
C GLN A 5 -20.59 13.84 -1.74
N VAL A 6 -21.80 14.39 -1.59
CA VAL A 6 -22.38 14.69 -0.27
C VAL A 6 -22.60 13.40 0.50
N GLN A 7 -23.20 12.39 -0.13
CA GLN A 7 -23.43 11.09 0.50
C GLN A 7 -22.12 10.36 0.83
N ALA A 8 -21.11 10.45 -0.05
CA ALA A 8 -19.79 9.89 0.25
C ALA A 8 -19.15 10.55 1.47
N GLN A 9 -19.29 11.88 1.61
CA GLN A 9 -18.81 12.63 2.76
C GLN A 9 -19.52 12.23 4.06
N GLU A 10 -20.85 12.11 4.04
CA GLU A 10 -21.65 11.70 5.20
C GLU A 10 -21.24 10.29 5.69
N ILE A 11 -21.15 9.32 4.77
CA ILE A 11 -20.70 7.96 5.08
C ILE A 11 -19.27 8.00 5.64
N ALA A 12 -18.37 8.75 5.03
CA ALA A 12 -16.98 8.80 5.48
C ALA A 12 -16.83 9.41 6.88
N MET A 13 -17.59 10.46 7.18
CA MET A 13 -17.57 11.09 8.50
C MET A 13 -18.07 10.14 9.59
N SER A 14 -19.07 9.30 9.31
CA SER A 14 -19.57 8.33 10.31
C SER A 14 -18.52 7.28 10.69
N TYR A 15 -17.51 7.03 9.84
CA TYR A 15 -16.39 6.13 10.18
C TYR A 15 -15.32 6.82 11.04
N CYS A 16 -15.19 8.15 10.96
CA CYS A 16 -14.16 8.92 11.65
C CYS A 16 -14.66 9.61 12.93
N GLU A 17 -15.95 9.51 13.25
CA GLU A 17 -16.54 10.14 14.43
C GLU A 17 -15.80 9.70 15.71
N GLY A 18 -15.31 10.68 16.48
CA GLY A 18 -14.57 10.42 17.72
C GLY A 18 -13.13 9.91 17.56
N LEU A 19 -12.54 9.97 16.35
CA LEU A 19 -11.18 9.47 16.06
C LEU A 19 -10.23 10.59 15.57
N PRO A 20 -9.61 11.38 16.47
CA PRO A 20 -8.74 12.51 16.09
C PRO A 20 -7.53 12.11 15.26
N THR A 21 -7.01 10.89 15.45
CA THR A 21 -5.84 10.35 14.75
C THR A 21 -6.12 9.97 13.29
N GLU A 22 -7.40 9.95 12.88
CA GLU A 22 -7.83 9.66 11.50
C GLU A 22 -8.21 10.94 10.74
N GLN A 23 -7.73 12.10 11.18
CA GLN A 23 -8.00 13.37 10.51
C GLN A 23 -7.60 13.31 9.02
N GLY A 24 -8.49 13.85 8.18
CA GLY A 24 -8.34 13.87 6.72
C GLY A 24 -8.67 12.54 6.02
N LEU A 25 -8.88 11.44 6.75
CA LEU A 25 -9.18 10.13 6.15
C LEU A 25 -10.54 10.13 5.43
N ALA A 26 -11.55 10.81 5.99
CA ALA A 26 -12.84 10.97 5.34
C ALA A 26 -12.71 11.72 4.00
N SER A 27 -11.96 12.82 3.96
CA SER A 27 -11.68 13.56 2.73
C SER A 27 -10.86 12.74 1.72
N ALA A 28 -9.93 11.92 2.19
CA ALA A 28 -9.16 11.03 1.34
C ALA A 28 -10.05 9.95 0.69
N PHE A 29 -10.96 9.34 1.44
CA PHE A 29 -11.96 8.42 0.89
C PHE A 29 -12.81 9.08 -0.20
N VAL A 30 -13.36 10.28 0.07
CA VAL A 30 -14.14 11.03 -0.92
C VAL A 30 -13.31 11.32 -2.18
N GLY A 31 -12.04 11.68 -2.02
CA GLY A 31 -11.11 11.90 -3.12
C GLY A 31 -10.87 10.64 -3.98
N VAL A 32 -10.75 9.47 -3.34
CA VAL A 32 -10.65 8.17 -4.03
C VAL A 32 -11.94 7.83 -4.77
N CYS A 33 -13.11 8.06 -4.17
CA CYS A 33 -14.38 7.86 -4.87
C CYS A 33 -14.54 8.80 -6.07
N LEU A 34 -14.17 10.08 -5.93
CA LEU A 34 -14.20 11.02 -7.04
C LEU A 34 -13.29 10.54 -8.18
N PHE A 35 -12.07 10.10 -7.87
CA PHE A 35 -11.16 9.53 -8.86
C PHE A 35 -11.77 8.33 -9.59
N LEU A 36 -12.37 7.38 -8.86
CA LEU A 36 -13.01 6.22 -9.47
C LEU A 36 -14.25 6.56 -10.30
N SER A 37 -14.98 7.63 -9.94
CA SER A 37 -16.11 8.08 -10.75
C SER A 37 -15.69 8.65 -12.11
N GLU A 38 -14.49 9.24 -12.18
CA GLU A 38 -13.90 9.77 -13.41
C GLU A 38 -13.07 8.72 -14.16
N ASN A 39 -12.66 7.63 -13.48
CA ASN A 39 -11.81 6.55 -14.01
C ASN A 39 -12.38 5.18 -13.59
N PRO A 40 -13.59 4.81 -14.05
CA PRO A 40 -14.29 3.61 -13.60
C PRO A 40 -13.54 2.30 -13.92
N GLU A 41 -12.69 2.29 -14.95
CA GLU A 41 -11.84 1.16 -15.31
C GLU A 41 -10.74 0.85 -14.27
N ARG A 42 -10.52 1.77 -13.32
CA ARG A 42 -9.59 1.60 -12.19
C ARG A 42 -10.21 0.89 -11.01
N LEU A 43 -11.54 0.71 -10.98
CA LEU A 43 -12.18 -0.06 -9.92
C LEU A 43 -11.77 -1.53 -10.03
N SER A 44 -11.09 -2.03 -9.00
CA SER A 44 -10.73 -3.43 -8.85
C SER A 44 -11.68 -4.08 -7.84
N TRP A 45 -12.52 -5.00 -8.29
CA TRP A 45 -13.48 -5.67 -7.42
C TRP A 45 -13.49 -7.17 -7.66
N ARG A 46 -13.47 -7.94 -6.56
CA ARG A 46 -13.51 -9.42 -6.60
C ARG A 46 -14.91 -10.00 -6.47
N GLY A 47 -15.93 -9.18 -6.15
CA GLY A 47 -17.31 -9.64 -6.04
C GLY A 47 -18.04 -9.63 -7.39
N ASN A 48 -19.14 -10.38 -7.47
CA ASN A 48 -19.93 -10.53 -8.70
C ASN A 48 -20.48 -9.20 -9.25
N VAL A 49 -20.84 -8.27 -8.36
CA VAL A 49 -21.37 -6.96 -8.72
C VAL A 49 -20.42 -5.88 -8.16
N PRO A 50 -19.75 -5.11 -9.03
CA PRO A 50 -18.96 -3.95 -8.60
C PRO A 50 -19.83 -2.91 -7.89
N PRO A 51 -19.31 -2.24 -6.85
CA PRO A 51 -20.05 -1.17 -6.17
C PRO A 51 -20.30 0.03 -7.11
N ASP A 52 -21.52 0.54 -7.10
CA ASP A 52 -21.89 1.74 -7.84
C ASP A 52 -21.69 2.99 -6.99
N LEU A 53 -20.78 3.88 -7.42
CA LEU A 53 -20.43 5.14 -6.76
C LEU A 53 -21.58 6.17 -6.76
N ALA A 54 -22.64 5.97 -7.55
CA ALA A 54 -23.84 6.81 -7.53
C ALA A 54 -24.85 6.38 -6.45
N THR A 55 -24.64 5.22 -5.80
CA THR A 55 -25.57 4.65 -4.83
C THR A 55 -24.99 4.63 -3.42
N LYS A 56 -25.87 4.76 -2.42
CA LYS A 56 -25.50 4.63 -1.00
C LYS A 56 -24.84 3.28 -0.70
N ASP A 57 -25.44 2.18 -1.15
CA ASP A 57 -24.93 0.82 -0.92
C ASP A 57 -23.53 0.61 -1.54
N GLY A 58 -23.29 1.12 -2.75
CA GLY A 58 -21.97 1.05 -3.37
C GLY A 58 -20.91 1.83 -2.59
N LEU A 59 -21.25 3.06 -2.16
CA LEU A 59 -20.36 3.89 -1.33
C LEU A 59 -20.09 3.24 0.04
N GLU A 60 -21.08 2.63 0.69
CA GLU A 60 -20.91 1.93 1.96
C GLU A 60 -19.98 0.71 1.83
N LYS A 61 -20.09 -0.06 0.73
CA LYS A 61 -19.18 -1.18 0.42
C LYS A 61 -17.74 -0.71 0.25
N LEU A 62 -17.54 0.40 -0.46
CA LEU A 62 -16.21 1.00 -0.66
C LEU A 62 -15.65 1.55 0.65
N ALA A 63 -16.46 2.29 1.42
CA ALA A 63 -16.06 2.84 2.71
C ALA A 63 -15.60 1.73 3.66
N LYS A 64 -16.40 0.66 3.78
CA LYS A 64 -16.06 -0.50 4.61
C LYS A 64 -14.68 -1.07 4.24
N LYS A 65 -14.38 -1.24 2.96
CA LYS A 65 -13.06 -1.71 2.50
C LYS A 65 -11.95 -0.71 2.79
N TYR A 66 -12.18 0.56 2.51
CA TYR A 66 -11.20 1.63 2.69
C TYR A 66 -10.75 1.74 4.14
N PHE A 67 -11.71 1.93 5.06
CA PHE A 67 -11.41 2.09 6.48
C PHE A 67 -10.85 0.79 7.09
N ALA A 68 -11.33 -0.38 6.67
CA ALA A 68 -10.73 -1.65 7.09
C ALA A 68 -9.28 -1.80 6.58
N GLY A 69 -9.00 -1.39 5.35
CA GLY A 69 -7.65 -1.39 4.79
C GLY A 69 -6.72 -0.45 5.53
N TYR A 70 -7.18 0.76 5.84
CA TYR A 70 -6.43 1.71 6.66
C TYR A 70 -6.11 1.17 8.06
N ARG A 71 -7.09 0.54 8.73
CA ARG A 71 -6.97 0.08 10.12
C ARG A 71 -6.33 -1.29 10.28
N ARG A 72 -6.17 -2.05 9.19
CA ARG A 72 -5.49 -3.34 9.20
C ARG A 72 -4.09 -3.20 9.81
N SER A 73 -3.69 -4.11 10.68
CA SER A 73 -2.30 -4.12 11.18
C SER A 73 -1.37 -4.58 10.06
N ASP A 74 -0.28 -3.85 9.86
CA ASP A 74 0.83 -4.28 9.00
C ASP A 74 2.03 -4.75 9.85
N PHE A 75 1.75 -5.28 11.05
CA PHE A 75 2.72 -6.06 11.81
C PHE A 75 3.00 -7.40 11.11
N PRO A 76 4.25 -7.91 11.09
CA PRO A 76 4.57 -9.16 10.41
C PRO A 76 3.73 -10.33 10.94
N ALA A 77 2.96 -10.96 10.06
CA ALA A 77 2.23 -12.18 10.38
C ALA A 77 3.18 -13.37 10.53
N GLN A 78 2.75 -14.40 11.28
CA GLN A 78 3.45 -15.68 11.29
C GLN A 78 3.29 -16.37 9.93
N PRO A 79 4.35 -17.01 9.39
CA PRO A 79 4.24 -17.74 8.14
C PRO A 79 3.24 -18.90 8.25
N GLY A 80 2.28 -18.95 7.32
CA GLY A 80 1.27 -20.01 7.26
C GLY A 80 1.43 -20.98 6.09
N THR A 81 2.44 -20.79 5.25
CA THR A 81 2.68 -21.64 4.08
C THR A 81 3.50 -22.87 4.43
N ILE A 82 3.28 -23.96 3.71
CA ILE A 82 4.16 -25.14 3.76
C ILE A 82 5.27 -24.93 2.73
N PRO A 83 6.56 -24.90 3.12
CA PRO A 83 7.67 -24.74 2.19
C PRO A 83 7.83 -25.94 1.24
N ASP A 84 8.31 -25.67 0.03
CA ASP A 84 8.66 -26.72 -0.93
C ASP A 84 9.97 -27.42 -0.51
N GLN A 85 9.90 -28.74 -0.30
CA GLN A 85 11.04 -29.57 0.07
C GLN A 85 12.19 -29.50 -0.93
N MET A 86 11.90 -29.22 -2.21
CA MET A 86 12.94 -29.12 -3.23
C MET A 86 13.92 -27.96 -2.97
N VAL A 87 13.46 -26.89 -2.33
CA VAL A 87 14.35 -25.77 -1.94
C VAL A 87 15.43 -26.26 -0.97
N SER A 88 15.07 -27.08 0.02
CA SER A 88 16.05 -27.66 0.96
C SER A 88 17.04 -28.59 0.27
N ILE A 89 16.59 -29.41 -0.68
CA ILE A 89 17.48 -30.28 -1.46
C ILE A 89 18.48 -29.45 -2.28
N VAL A 90 18.02 -28.38 -2.92
CA VAL A 90 18.90 -27.46 -3.65
C VAL A 90 19.91 -26.79 -2.71
N LEU A 91 19.48 -26.35 -1.52
CA LEU A 91 20.39 -25.78 -0.50
C LEU A 91 21.49 -26.77 -0.10
N GLN A 92 21.15 -28.04 0.07
CA GLN A 92 22.11 -29.08 0.45
C GLN A 92 23.07 -29.42 -0.71
N VAL A 93 22.53 -29.69 -1.89
CA VAL A 93 23.32 -30.19 -3.03
C VAL A 93 24.13 -29.09 -3.71
N ALA A 94 23.52 -27.92 -3.96
CA ALA A 94 24.18 -26.85 -4.72
C ALA A 94 25.01 -25.92 -3.84
N TYR A 95 24.59 -25.70 -2.59
CA TYR A 95 25.24 -24.75 -1.68
C TYR A 95 25.94 -25.42 -0.48
N GLY A 96 25.84 -26.74 -0.34
CA GLY A 96 26.58 -27.51 0.67
C GLY A 96 26.05 -27.37 2.10
N TYR A 97 24.83 -26.87 2.30
CA TYR A 97 24.24 -26.76 3.63
C TYR A 97 23.93 -28.13 4.25
N SER A 98 24.09 -28.24 5.58
CA SER A 98 23.68 -29.43 6.31
C SER A 98 22.15 -29.56 6.36
N THR A 99 21.63 -30.76 6.67
CA THR A 99 20.19 -30.96 6.90
C THR A 99 19.67 -30.02 7.99
N GLN A 100 20.41 -29.89 9.10
CA GLN A 100 20.05 -29.01 10.20
C GLN A 100 20.01 -27.54 9.79
N ASP A 101 20.99 -27.07 9.02
CA ASP A 101 21.02 -25.70 8.50
C ASP A 101 19.89 -25.45 7.52
N SER A 102 19.60 -26.40 6.64
CA SER A 102 18.51 -26.26 5.67
C SER A 102 17.13 -26.13 6.35
N GLU A 103 16.91 -26.83 7.47
CA GLU A 103 15.70 -26.71 8.27
C GLU A 103 15.59 -25.35 8.98
N ARG A 104 16.71 -24.83 9.49
CA ARG A 104 16.76 -23.48 10.07
C ARG A 104 16.51 -22.40 9.01
N ILE A 105 17.23 -22.45 7.89
CA ILE A 105 17.12 -21.49 6.77
C ILE A 105 15.68 -21.46 6.26
N LYS A 106 15.00 -22.60 6.18
CA LYS A 106 13.60 -22.70 5.78
C LYS A 106 12.69 -21.81 6.65
N VAL A 107 12.82 -21.91 7.97
CA VAL A 107 12.01 -21.12 8.92
C VAL A 107 12.37 -19.63 8.85
N GLU A 108 13.67 -19.32 8.85
CA GLU A 108 14.16 -17.94 8.79
C GLU A 108 13.80 -17.24 7.47
N HIS A 109 13.83 -17.97 6.35
CA HIS A 109 13.42 -17.48 5.05
C HIS A 109 11.93 -17.11 5.04
N GLN A 110 11.07 -17.96 5.60
CA GLN A 110 9.65 -17.66 5.70
C GLN A 110 9.37 -16.40 6.54
N GLN A 111 10.06 -16.26 7.69
CA GLN A 111 9.97 -15.04 8.50
C GLN A 111 10.47 -13.81 7.73
N SER A 112 11.55 -13.96 6.97
CA SER A 112 12.09 -12.90 6.13
C SER A 112 11.10 -12.46 5.05
N MET A 113 10.40 -13.39 4.39
CA MET A 113 9.34 -13.08 3.42
C MET A 113 8.19 -12.29 4.05
N CYS A 114 7.77 -12.65 5.27
CA CYS A 114 6.76 -11.91 6.03
C CYS A 114 7.25 -10.49 6.37
N ALA A 115 8.51 -10.35 6.78
CA ALA A 115 9.12 -9.05 7.04
C ALA A 115 9.22 -8.20 5.77
N GLU A 116 9.58 -8.77 4.62
CA GLU A 116 9.65 -8.06 3.34
C GLU A 116 8.30 -7.49 2.91
N ASN A 117 7.23 -8.28 3.03
CA ASN A 117 5.86 -7.81 2.76
C ASN A 117 5.45 -6.69 3.72
N CYS A 118 5.79 -6.84 5.00
CA CYS A 118 5.57 -5.82 6.02
C CYS A 118 6.28 -4.50 5.66
N VAL A 119 7.54 -4.53 5.23
CA VAL A 119 8.27 -3.31 4.83
C VAL A 119 7.56 -2.56 3.69
N GLY A 120 7.00 -3.29 2.71
CA GLY A 120 6.21 -2.67 1.64
C GLY A 120 4.98 -1.95 2.16
N ALA A 121 4.20 -2.60 3.02
CA ALA A 121 3.00 -2.00 3.60
C ALA A 121 3.32 -0.81 4.54
N LEU A 122 4.40 -0.91 5.33
CA LEU A 122 4.87 0.18 6.18
C LEU A 122 5.35 1.38 5.37
N LEU A 123 5.94 1.16 4.20
CA LEU A 123 6.34 2.24 3.31
C LEU A 123 5.13 3.05 2.86
N GLU A 124 4.04 2.40 2.46
CA GLU A 124 2.79 3.09 2.12
C GLU A 124 2.23 3.87 3.31
N ARG A 125 2.21 3.28 4.51
CA ARG A 125 1.77 4.00 5.72
C ARG A 125 2.60 5.24 6.05
N TYR A 126 3.92 5.12 5.94
CA TYR A 126 4.82 6.25 6.17
C TYR A 126 4.54 7.36 5.15
N LEU A 127 4.41 7.00 3.87
CA LEU A 127 4.07 7.96 2.83
C LEU A 127 2.73 8.64 3.12
N ASP A 128 1.67 7.91 3.44
CA ASP A 128 0.38 8.50 3.79
C ASP A 128 0.47 9.44 5.01
N SER A 129 1.26 9.09 6.03
CA SER A 129 1.45 9.92 7.23
C SER A 129 2.02 11.32 6.92
N VAL A 130 2.76 11.46 5.81
CA VAL A 130 3.33 12.72 5.34
C VAL A 130 2.48 13.34 4.23
N LEU A 131 2.07 12.55 3.25
CA LEU A 131 1.45 13.01 2.02
C LEU A 131 0.00 13.48 2.20
N ARG A 132 -0.74 12.94 3.17
CA ARG A 132 -2.17 13.23 3.34
C ARG A 132 -2.46 14.72 3.57
N GLN A 133 -1.67 15.37 4.41
CA GLN A 133 -1.78 16.83 4.67
C GLN A 133 -1.40 17.68 3.45
N HIS A 134 -0.72 17.10 2.45
CA HIS A 134 -0.38 17.75 1.19
C HIS A 134 -1.36 17.41 0.06
N GLY A 135 -2.54 16.89 0.40
CA GLY A 135 -3.63 16.65 -0.55
C GLY A 135 -3.42 15.45 -1.47
N TRP A 136 -2.61 14.48 -1.04
CA TRP A 136 -2.60 13.14 -1.62
C TRP A 136 -3.60 12.24 -0.89
N TYR A 137 -4.16 11.29 -1.61
CA TYR A 137 -5.06 10.28 -1.07
C TYR A 137 -4.45 8.90 -1.26
N TRP A 138 -4.25 8.19 -0.16
CA TRP A 138 -3.82 6.79 -0.18
C TRP A 138 -5.00 5.92 -0.61
N CYS A 139 -4.78 5.08 -1.63
CA CYS A 139 -5.75 4.13 -2.17
C CYS A 139 -5.76 2.81 -1.38
N CYS A 140 -5.88 2.87 -0.06
CA CYS A 140 -5.93 1.69 0.79
C CYS A 140 -7.21 0.87 0.59
N GLY A 141 -7.18 -0.42 0.94
CA GLY A 141 -8.32 -1.34 0.81
C GLY A 141 -8.38 -2.12 -0.51
N GLU A 142 -7.36 -2.00 -1.37
CA GLU A 142 -7.12 -2.87 -2.54
C GLU A 142 -8.27 -2.87 -3.57
N PHE A 143 -8.97 -1.76 -3.73
CA PHE A 143 -10.04 -1.60 -4.72
C PHE A 143 -9.73 -0.59 -5.83
N VAL A 144 -8.52 -0.01 -5.85
CA VAL A 144 -7.99 0.79 -6.96
C VAL A 144 -6.88 0.01 -7.65
N LYS A 145 -6.99 -0.17 -8.97
CA LYS A 145 -6.08 -1.02 -9.74
C LYS A 145 -4.74 -0.33 -10.01
N ALA A 146 -3.66 -0.93 -9.50
CA ALA A 146 -2.27 -0.57 -9.79
C ALA A 146 -1.85 0.86 -9.41
N VAL A 147 -2.61 1.51 -8.52
CA VAL A 147 -2.35 2.86 -8.02
C VAL A 147 -2.42 2.81 -6.50
N ASP A 148 -1.38 3.32 -5.85
CA ASP A 148 -1.28 3.35 -4.39
C ASP A 148 -1.63 4.76 -3.88
N PHE A 149 -1.27 5.81 -4.62
CA PHE A 149 -1.59 7.20 -4.25
C PHE A 149 -2.12 8.00 -5.44
N ILE A 150 -3.07 8.89 -5.14
CA ILE A 150 -3.60 9.86 -6.11
C ILE A 150 -3.55 11.28 -5.57
N LYS A 151 -3.47 12.26 -6.47
CA LYS A 151 -3.59 13.69 -6.14
C LYS A 151 -4.26 14.45 -7.27
N ARG A 152 -5.15 15.39 -6.93
CA ARG A 152 -5.73 16.31 -7.90
C ARG A 152 -4.80 17.51 -8.10
N ASN A 153 -4.43 17.80 -9.35
CA ASN A 153 -3.69 19.00 -9.72
C ASN A 153 -4.63 20.22 -9.81
N ALA A 154 -4.05 21.42 -9.77
CA ALA A 154 -4.79 22.68 -9.91
C ALA A 154 -5.55 22.81 -11.23
N ASN A 155 -5.06 22.19 -12.31
CA ASN A 155 -5.73 22.13 -13.61
C ASN A 155 -6.85 21.08 -13.68
N GLY A 156 -7.16 20.40 -12.57
CA GLY A 156 -8.17 19.36 -12.51
C GLY A 156 -7.72 18.00 -13.06
N SER A 157 -6.45 17.79 -13.43
CA SER A 157 -5.95 16.46 -13.80
C SER A 157 -5.60 15.62 -12.57
N TRP A 158 -5.59 14.29 -12.71
CA TRP A 158 -5.11 13.38 -11.66
C TRP A 158 -3.63 13.05 -11.86
N VAL A 159 -2.88 13.09 -10.77
CA VAL A 159 -1.58 12.43 -10.63
C VAL A 159 -1.84 11.10 -9.95
N THR A 160 -1.32 10.02 -10.54
CA THR A 160 -1.44 8.67 -9.99
C THR A 160 -0.03 8.11 -9.79
N LEU A 161 0.20 7.48 -8.64
CA LEU A 161 1.50 6.96 -8.24
C LEU A 161 1.36 5.51 -7.78
N GLN A 162 2.28 4.68 -8.25
CA GLN A 162 2.57 3.36 -7.74
C GLN A 162 3.93 3.37 -7.02
N VAL A 163 3.96 2.82 -5.81
CA VAL A 163 5.10 2.74 -4.92
C VAL A 163 5.60 1.30 -4.89
N LYS A 164 6.93 1.13 -4.88
CA LYS A 164 7.58 -0.17 -4.66
C LYS A 164 8.71 -0.04 -3.64
N ASN A 165 8.93 -1.09 -2.86
CA ASN A 165 10.04 -1.09 -1.90
C ASN A 165 11.41 -1.23 -2.61
N ARG A 166 11.48 -2.03 -3.69
CA ARG A 166 12.69 -2.17 -4.51
C ARG A 166 12.44 -1.93 -5.99
N ASP A 167 13.51 -1.58 -6.70
CA ASP A 167 13.54 -1.42 -8.16
C ASP A 167 13.16 -2.70 -8.92
N ASN A 168 13.50 -3.86 -8.37
CA ASN A 168 13.28 -5.18 -8.95
C ASN A 168 12.05 -5.92 -8.40
N THR A 169 11.18 -5.26 -7.63
CA THR A 169 9.93 -5.88 -7.11
C THR A 169 8.92 -6.20 -8.22
N GLU A 170 9.17 -5.73 -9.43
CA GLU A 170 8.24 -5.84 -10.55
C GLU A 170 8.60 -6.97 -11.51
N ASN A 171 7.64 -7.86 -11.74
CA ASN A 171 7.73 -8.87 -12.80
C ASN A 171 7.08 -8.34 -14.10
N SER A 172 7.33 -9.01 -15.23
CA SER A 172 6.85 -8.59 -16.55
C SER A 172 5.31 -8.38 -16.59
N SER A 173 4.54 -9.17 -15.86
CA SER A 173 3.07 -9.05 -15.79
C SER A 173 2.59 -7.79 -15.06
N SER A 174 3.28 -7.33 -14.01
CA SER A 174 2.94 -6.07 -13.33
C SER A 174 3.34 -4.85 -14.15
N SER A 175 4.40 -4.94 -14.96
CA SER A 175 4.82 -3.87 -15.87
C SER A 175 3.85 -3.66 -17.04
N ALA A 176 3.23 -4.74 -17.54
CA ALA A 176 2.28 -4.70 -18.65
C ALA A 176 1.01 -3.90 -18.32
N ILE A 177 0.58 -3.89 -17.04
CA ILE A 177 -0.59 -3.13 -16.57
C ILE A 177 -0.38 -1.62 -16.72
N ARG A 178 0.88 -1.15 -16.72
CA ARG A 178 1.19 0.28 -16.89
C ARG A 178 1.42 0.70 -18.33
N SER A 179 1.65 -0.23 -19.25
CA SER A 179 1.90 0.09 -20.65
C SER A 179 0.69 0.84 -21.22
N GLY A 180 0.89 2.09 -21.65
CA GLY A 180 -0.19 2.97 -22.12
C GLY A 180 -0.95 3.76 -21.03
N THR A 181 -0.48 3.77 -19.78
CA THR A 181 -1.10 4.55 -18.69
C THR A 181 -0.20 5.68 -18.20
N GLN A 182 -0.80 6.73 -17.59
CA GLN A 182 -0.06 7.84 -16.98
C GLN A 182 0.34 7.58 -15.51
N ILE A 183 0.37 6.32 -15.06
CA ILE A 183 0.74 5.98 -13.69
C ILE A 183 2.24 6.18 -13.50
N GLN A 184 2.59 7.11 -12.62
CA GLN A 184 3.97 7.30 -12.20
C GLN A 184 4.41 6.13 -11.33
N LYS A 185 5.66 5.74 -11.44
CA LYS A 185 6.26 4.71 -10.60
C LYS A 185 7.42 5.30 -9.82
N TRP A 186 7.43 5.06 -8.52
CA TRP A 186 8.58 5.32 -7.67
C TRP A 186 8.92 4.08 -6.85
N PHE A 187 10.21 3.89 -6.55
CA PHE A 187 10.69 2.81 -5.69
C PHE A 187 11.67 3.35 -4.66
N ARG A 188 11.76 2.69 -3.49
CA ARG A 188 12.58 3.17 -2.37
C ARG A 188 14.06 2.81 -2.46
N SER A 189 14.41 1.57 -2.84
CA SER A 189 15.80 1.09 -2.77
C SER A 189 16.26 0.34 -4.02
N PHE A 190 17.57 0.43 -4.29
CA PHE A 190 18.23 -0.25 -5.39
C PHE A 190 18.73 -1.64 -4.98
N SER A 191 18.29 -2.68 -5.67
CA SER A 191 18.67 -4.08 -5.40
C SER A 191 20.18 -4.35 -5.49
N LYS A 192 20.89 -3.66 -6.38
CA LYS A 192 22.32 -3.89 -6.64
C LYS A 192 23.28 -3.07 -5.77
N THR A 193 22.86 -1.91 -5.28
CA THR A 193 23.74 -0.98 -4.55
C THR A 193 23.34 -0.78 -3.09
N GLY A 194 22.11 -1.17 -2.72
CA GLY A 194 21.55 -0.91 -1.39
C GLY A 194 21.21 0.56 -1.13
N LYS A 195 21.50 1.47 -2.06
CA LYS A 195 21.16 2.89 -1.94
C LYS A 195 19.64 3.09 -1.94
N THR A 196 19.21 4.17 -1.32
CA THR A 196 17.82 4.64 -1.36
C THR A 196 17.63 5.63 -2.50
N ASN A 197 16.38 5.94 -2.82
CA ASN A 197 15.98 6.66 -4.03
C ASN A 197 15.01 7.83 -3.71
N TRP A 198 15.12 8.39 -2.50
CA TRP A 198 14.25 9.46 -2.01
C TRP A 198 14.44 10.78 -2.77
N GLU A 199 15.62 11.02 -3.33
CA GLU A 199 15.94 12.18 -4.17
C GLU A 199 15.16 12.19 -5.50
N ASN A 200 14.66 11.03 -5.92
CA ASN A 200 13.90 10.83 -7.15
C ASN A 200 12.40 10.63 -6.93
N VAL A 201 11.87 10.97 -5.75
CA VAL A 201 10.41 11.08 -5.58
C VAL A 201 9.82 12.05 -6.62
N PRO A 202 8.55 11.87 -7.03
CA PRO A 202 7.87 12.80 -7.93
C PRO A 202 8.06 14.25 -7.49
N SER A 203 8.17 15.20 -8.43
CA SER A 203 8.45 16.62 -8.12
C SER A 203 7.47 17.22 -7.10
N VAL A 204 6.20 16.84 -7.20
CA VAL A 204 5.10 17.19 -6.29
C VAL A 204 5.22 16.60 -4.87
N MET A 205 6.17 15.69 -4.64
CA MET A 205 6.52 15.10 -3.34
C MET A 205 7.88 15.56 -2.82
N LYS A 206 8.59 16.43 -3.55
CA LYS A 206 9.90 16.93 -3.09
C LYS A 206 9.71 17.94 -1.96
N ASN A 207 10.65 17.95 -1.03
CA ASN A 207 10.75 18.92 0.07
C ASN A 207 9.58 18.94 1.08
N ILE A 208 8.80 17.86 1.18
CA ILE A 208 7.70 17.73 2.16
C ILE A 208 8.05 16.80 3.33
N GLY A 209 9.33 16.53 3.55
CA GLY A 209 9.80 15.75 4.72
C GLY A 209 9.91 14.23 4.51
N LEU A 210 9.82 13.75 3.26
CA LEU A 210 10.10 12.35 2.93
C LEU A 210 11.60 12.05 2.97
N SER A 211 12.00 11.03 3.73
CA SER A 211 13.40 10.60 3.88
C SER A 211 13.49 9.15 4.34
N GLU A 212 14.67 8.54 4.17
CA GLU A 212 14.93 7.21 4.70
C GLU A 212 14.93 7.20 6.24
N GLU A 213 15.52 8.24 6.86
CA GLU A 213 15.57 8.42 8.30
C GLU A 213 14.17 8.54 8.91
N GLY A 214 13.29 9.28 8.23
CA GLY A 214 11.88 9.39 8.58
C GLY A 214 11.17 8.04 8.49
N PHE A 215 11.40 7.29 7.40
CA PHE A 215 10.82 5.96 7.21
C PHE A 215 11.29 4.96 8.29
N ILE A 216 12.58 4.93 8.62
CA ILE A 216 13.15 4.10 9.68
C ILE A 216 12.51 4.44 11.03
N SER A 217 12.42 5.73 11.35
CA SER A 217 11.84 6.20 12.62
C SER A 217 10.37 5.82 12.74
N PHE A 218 9.60 6.05 11.66
CA PHE A 218 8.20 5.64 11.58
C PHE A 218 8.04 4.12 11.79
N THR A 219 8.84 3.31 11.10
CA THR A 219 8.79 1.85 11.16
C THR A 219 9.02 1.33 12.58
N LYS A 220 10.04 1.84 13.27
CA LYS A 220 10.33 1.45 14.66
C LYS A 220 9.17 1.78 15.59
N LEU A 221 8.70 3.03 15.54
CA LEU A 221 7.57 3.47 16.38
C LEU A 221 6.30 2.66 16.12
N TYR A 222 5.99 2.39 14.85
CA TYR A 222 4.83 1.59 14.48
C TYR A 222 4.95 0.17 15.06
N LEU A 223 6.06 -0.54 14.79
CA LEU A 223 6.25 -1.91 15.25
C LEU A 223 6.25 -2.01 16.78
N ASP A 224 6.87 -1.06 17.47
CA ASP A 224 6.88 -1.02 18.94
C ASP A 224 5.48 -0.80 19.51
N SER A 225 4.67 0.06 18.89
CA SER A 225 3.27 0.27 19.30
C SER A 225 2.40 -0.95 19.07
N GLN A 226 2.54 -1.63 17.92
CA GLN A 226 1.79 -2.84 17.60
C GLN A 226 2.17 -4.01 18.49
N ARG A 227 3.46 -4.15 18.84
CA ARG A 227 3.92 -5.21 19.75
C ARG A 227 3.24 -5.13 21.12
N LYS A 228 2.96 -3.93 21.63
CA LYS A 228 2.24 -3.72 22.91
C LYS A 228 0.76 -4.09 22.87
N ILE A 229 0.18 -4.26 21.69
CA ILE A 229 -1.23 -4.67 21.49
C ILE A 229 -1.33 -6.19 21.39
N VAL A 230 -0.28 -6.85 20.90
CA VAL A 230 -0.23 -8.30 20.64
C VAL A 230 0.24 -9.11 21.87
N ILE A 231 0.97 -8.47 22.80
CA ILE A 231 1.41 -9.05 24.09
C ILE A 231 0.45 -8.59 25.19
#